data_AF-A0ABD2MM92-F1
#
_entry.id   AF-A0ABD2MM92-F1
#
_cell.length_a   1.000
_cell.length_b   1.000
_cell.length_c   1.000
_cell.angle_alpha   90.00
_cell.angle_beta   90.00
_cell.angle_gamma   90.00
#
_symmetry.space_group_name_H-M   'P 1'
#
loop_
_entity.id
_entity.type
_entity.pdbx_description
1 polymer ?
#
loop_
_entity_poly.entity_id
_entity_poly.type
_entity_poly.pdbx_seq_one_letter_code
_entity_poly.pdbx_strand_id
1 'polypeptide(L)'
;MKLAMYLCEMGLLEAEPFLEFLPSVLAASAIALAQHTLGEEVWPKSFTETTGFELSHLKRCIIFLNIMFTKAPTLSQHAIQDKYKSLKYLHVSQLVPREDNIKFD
;
A
#
# COMPACT_ATOMS: atom_id res chain seq x y z
N MET A 1 -2.58 9.83 3.43
CA MET A 1 -2.95 8.87 4.50
C MET A 1 -4.10 7.91 4.17
N LYS A 2 -5.25 8.34 3.62
CA LYS A 2 -6.40 7.43 3.39
C LYS A 2 -6.10 6.27 2.43
N LEU A 3 -5.25 6.50 1.41
CA LEU A 3 -4.81 5.46 0.49
C LEU A 3 -3.99 4.35 1.18
N ALA A 4 -3.08 4.71 2.10
CA ALA A 4 -2.33 3.72 2.87
C ALA A 4 -3.24 2.84 3.74
N MET A 5 -4.29 3.42 4.34
CA MET A 5 -5.30 2.66 5.10
C MET A 5 -6.04 1.66 4.22
N TYR A 6 -6.44 2.07 3.01
CA TYR A 6 -7.06 1.21 2.02
C TYR A 6 -6.14 0.03 1.64
N LEU A 7 -4.88 0.31 1.31
CA LEU A 7 -3.88 -0.71 0.96
C LEU A 7 -3.64 -1.70 2.11
N CYS A 8 -3.55 -1.22 3.35
CA CYS A 8 -3.46 -2.09 4.53
C CYS A 8 -4.68 -2.98 4.69
N GLU A 9 -5.90 -2.43 4.60
CA GLU A 9 -7.12 -3.23 4.74
C GLU A 9 -7.26 -4.29 3.66
N MET A 10 -6.85 -3.99 2.43
CA MET A 10 -6.81 -5.02 1.40
C MET A 10 -5.72 -6.06 1.70
N GLY A 11 -4.58 -5.67 2.28
CA GLY A 11 -3.53 -6.59 2.72
C GLY A 11 -3.98 -7.54 3.82
N LEU A 12 -4.96 -7.13 4.63
CA LEU A 12 -5.56 -7.97 5.68
C LEU A 12 -6.64 -8.91 5.15
N LEU A 13 -7.17 -8.68 3.94
CA LEU A 13 -8.20 -9.53 3.33
C LEU A 13 -7.63 -10.89 2.91
N GLU A 14 -6.41 -10.87 2.38
CA GLU A 14 -5.71 -12.06 1.90
C GLU A 14 -4.75 -12.57 2.98
N ALA A 15 -4.89 -13.84 3.40
CA ALA A 15 -3.98 -14.43 4.38
C ALA A 15 -2.56 -14.57 3.82
N GLU A 16 -2.42 -15.14 2.62
CA GLU A 16 -1.12 -15.25 1.94
C GLU A 16 -1.00 -14.18 0.85
N PRO A 17 0.15 -13.48 0.73
CA PRO A 17 1.41 -13.64 1.46
C PRO A 17 1.51 -12.76 2.74
N PHE A 18 0.43 -12.09 3.16
CA PHE A 18 0.52 -11.02 4.16
C PHE A 18 0.73 -11.50 5.60
N LEU A 19 0.38 -12.75 5.92
CA LEU A 19 0.60 -13.37 7.23
C LEU A 19 2.10 -13.50 7.57
N GLU A 20 2.99 -13.52 6.58
CA GLU A 20 4.44 -13.57 6.77
C GLU A 20 5.04 -12.23 7.21
N PHE A 21 4.33 -11.12 7.00
CA PHE A 21 4.84 -9.78 7.31
C PHE A 21 4.39 -9.30 8.68
N LEU A 22 5.28 -8.59 9.37
CA LEU A 22 4.91 -7.87 10.58
C LEU A 22 3.90 -6.76 10.24
N PRO A 23 2.93 -6.47 11.12
CA PRO A 23 2.00 -5.37 10.91
C PRO A 23 2.68 -4.01 10.68
N SER A 24 3.85 -3.78 11.30
CA SER A 24 4.67 -2.59 11.06
C SER A 24 5.25 -2.53 9.65
N VAL A 25 5.71 -3.66 9.12
CA VAL A 25 6.23 -3.77 7.74
C VAL A 25 5.09 -3.56 6.74
N LEU A 26 3.92 -4.16 6.98
CA LEU A 26 2.73 -3.95 6.14
C LEU A 26 2.32 -2.48 6.12
N ALA A 27 2.26 -1.83 7.29
CA ALA A 27 1.92 -0.42 7.41
C ALA A 27 2.93 0.49 6.70
N ALA A 28 4.23 0.27 6.93
CA ALA A 28 5.30 1.03 6.27
C ALA A 28 5.26 0.86 4.74
N SER A 29 5.06 -0.37 4.26
CA SER A 29 4.97 -0.69 2.84
C SER A 29 3.74 -0.04 2.18
N ALA A 30 2.60 -0.02 2.87
CA ALA A 30 1.40 0.65 2.40
C ALA A 30 1.56 2.17 2.33
N ILE A 31 2.28 2.77 3.28
CA ILE A 31 2.62 4.20 3.25
C ILE A 31 3.52 4.49 2.05
N ALA A 32 4.60 3.72 1.86
CA ALA A 32 5.53 3.89 0.75
C ALA A 32 4.82 3.78 -0.61
N LEU A 33 3.99 2.74 -0.78
CA LEU A 33 3.21 2.56 -2.01
C LEU A 33 2.18 3.68 -2.23
N ALA A 34 1.55 4.18 -1.15
CA ALA A 34 0.63 5.30 -1.25
C ALA A 34 1.33 6.59 -1.67
N GLN A 35 2.50 6.90 -1.09
CA GLN A 35 3.31 8.06 -1.48
C GLN A 35 3.73 7.96 -2.95
N HIS A 36 4.23 6.80 -3.36
CA HIS A 36 4.57 6.53 -4.76
C HIS A 36 3.38 6.78 -5.69
N THR A 37 2.21 6.25 -5.35
CA THR A 37 0.97 6.40 -6.15
C THR A 37 0.56 7.86 -6.30
N LEU A 38 0.77 8.67 -5.26
CA LEU A 38 0.47 10.10 -5.25
C LEU A 38 1.55 10.98 -5.91
N GLY A 39 2.65 10.38 -6.38
CA GLY A 39 3.78 11.11 -6.96
C GLY A 39 4.66 11.82 -5.95
N GLU A 40 4.57 11.44 -4.67
CA GLU A 40 5.41 11.94 -3.59
C GLU A 40 6.71 11.14 -3.48
N GLU A 41 7.64 11.61 -2.64
CA GLU A 41 8.83 10.85 -2.27
C GLU A 41 8.41 9.55 -1.55
N VAL A 42 8.80 8.41 -2.11
CA VAL A 42 8.34 7.07 -1.69
C VAL A 42 8.74 6.72 -0.27
N TRP A 43 9.94 7.11 0.14
CA TRP A 43 10.45 6.82 1.48
C TRP A 43 11.47 7.87 1.91
N PRO A 44 11.01 9.00 2.48
CA PRO A 44 11.89 10.05 2.96
C PRO A 44 12.84 9.54 4.05
N LYS A 45 14.02 10.15 4.15
CA LYS A 45 15.02 9.78 5.18
C LYS A 45 14.47 9.82 6.61
N SER A 46 13.57 10.77 6.89
CA SER A 46 12.90 10.88 8.20
C SER A 46 12.12 9.63 8.60
N PHE A 47 11.57 8.88 7.63
CA PHE A 47 10.89 7.62 7.92
C PHE A 47 11.88 6.51 8.28
N THR A 48 13.03 6.47 7.63
CA THR A 48 14.12 5.53 7.99
C THR A 48 14.65 5.84 9.39
N GLU A 49 14.87 7.13 9.71
CA GLU A 49 15.33 7.56 11.04
C GLU A 49 14.32 7.24 12.16
N THR A 50 13.02 7.35 11.88
CA THR A 50 11.98 7.12 12.89
C THR A 50 11.66 5.64 13.07
N THR A 51 11.61 4.87 11.97
CA THR A 51 11.15 3.47 11.98
C THR A 51 12.29 2.45 12.01
N GLY A 52 13.50 2.85 11.59
CA GLY A 52 14.63 1.95 11.38
C GLY A 52 14.53 1.12 10.09
N PHE A 53 13.46 1.23 9.31
CA PHE A 53 13.31 0.50 8.05
C PHE A 53 13.90 1.26 6.88
N GLU A 54 14.82 0.63 6.17
CA GLU A 54 15.15 1.02 4.80
C GLU A 54 14.09 0.52 3.81
N LEU A 55 13.96 1.23 2.68
CA LEU A 55 13.04 0.87 1.60
C LEU A 55 13.30 -0.54 1.04
N SER A 56 14.55 -0.99 1.06
CA SER A 56 15.00 -2.33 0.68
C SER A 56 14.30 -3.45 1.49
N HIS A 57 14.11 -3.25 2.80
CA HIS A 57 13.43 -4.20 3.69
C HIS A 57 11.93 -4.32 3.38
N LEU A 58 11.32 -3.26 2.86
CA LEU A 58 9.88 -3.19 2.57
C LEU A 58 9.53 -3.72 1.17
N LYS A 59 10.54 -3.85 0.30
CA LYS A 59 10.39 -4.21 -1.13
C LYS A 59 9.43 -5.36 -1.38
N ARG A 60 9.58 -6.48 -0.67
CA ARG A 60 8.76 -7.69 -0.89
C ARG A 60 7.27 -7.40 -0.62
N CYS A 61 6.98 -6.72 0.48
CA CYS A 61 5.60 -6.38 0.86
C CYS A 61 5.00 -5.31 -0.07
N ILE A 62 5.78 -4.30 -0.47
CA ILE A 62 5.38 -3.28 -1.45
C ILE A 62 4.96 -3.92 -2.78
N ILE A 63 5.75 -4.87 -3.30
CA ILE A 63 5.44 -5.56 -4.57
C ILE A 63 4.11 -6.31 -4.47
N PHE A 64 3.89 -7.06 -3.38
CA PHE A 64 2.64 -7.78 -3.19
C PHE A 64 1.43 -6.84 -3.05
N LEU A 65 1.56 -5.75 -2.29
CA LEU A 65 0.53 -4.72 -2.20
C LEU A 65 0.23 -4.10 -3.56
N ASN A 66 1.24 -3.82 -4.39
CA ASN A 66 1.05 -3.23 -5.70
C ASN A 66 0.30 -4.17 -6.66
N ILE A 67 0.65 -5.46 -6.66
CA ILE A 67 -0.05 -6.49 -7.44
C ILE A 67 -1.51 -6.57 -7.02
N MET A 68 -1.76 -6.62 -5.71
CA MET A 68 -3.10 -6.72 -5.17
C MET A 68 -3.92 -5.44 -5.41
N PHE A 69 -3.30 -4.26 -5.31
CA PHE A 69 -3.94 -2.98 -5.66
C PHE A 69 -4.34 -2.93 -7.14
N THR A 70 -3.48 -3.42 -8.04
CA THR A 70 -3.78 -3.53 -9.47
C THR A 70 -4.96 -4.48 -9.74
N LYS A 71 -5.04 -5.59 -8.98
CA LYS A 71 -6.11 -6.58 -9.08
C LYS A 71 -7.39 -6.17 -8.36
N ALA A 72 -7.35 -5.15 -7.49
CA ALA A 72 -8.45 -4.78 -6.61
C ALA A 72 -9.81 -4.61 -7.30
N PRO A 73 -9.92 -4.05 -8.53
CA PRO A 73 -11.19 -3.94 -9.25
C PRO A 73 -11.78 -5.29 -9.71
N THR A 74 -10.94 -6.34 -9.80
CA THR A 74 -11.31 -7.67 -10.29
C THR A 74 -11.59 -8.68 -9.18
N LEU A 75 -11.35 -8.31 -7.92
CA LEU A 75 -11.60 -9.18 -6.77
C LEU A 75 -13.11 -9.38 -6.58
N SER A 76 -13.52 -10.59 -6.20
CA SER A 76 -14.93 -10.92 -5.94
C SER A 76 -15.49 -10.18 -4.71
N GLN A 77 -14.62 -9.84 -3.76
CA GLN A 77 -14.97 -9.14 -2.53
C GLN A 77 -14.81 -7.64 -2.73
N HIS A 78 -15.93 -6.92 -2.86
CA HIS A 78 -15.96 -5.48 -3.15
C HIS A 78 -16.21 -4.58 -1.93
N ALA A 79 -16.46 -5.15 -0.74
CA ALA A 79 -16.88 -4.37 0.44
C ALA A 79 -15.85 -3.31 0.87
N ILE A 80 -14.54 -3.61 0.72
CA ILE A 80 -13.46 -2.66 1.04
C ILE A 80 -13.42 -1.54 0.00
N GLN A 81 -13.53 -1.86 -1.28
CA GLN A 81 -13.56 -0.91 -2.39
C GLN A 81 -14.73 0.06 -2.22
N ASP A 82 -15.92 -0.46 -1.90
CA ASP A 82 -17.13 0.35 -1.68
C ASP A 82 -17.00 1.27 -0.47
N LYS A 83 -16.44 0.78 0.65
CA LYS A 83 -16.13 1.60 1.83
C LYS A 83 -15.25 2.79 1.47
N TYR A 84 -14.15 2.53 0.75
CA TYR A 84 -13.16 3.56 0.39
C TYR A 84 -13.53 4.39 -0.84
N LYS A 85 -14.64 4.06 -1.52
CA LYS A 85 -15.23 4.86 -2.61
C LYS A 85 -16.00 6.07 -2.08
N SER A 86 -16.35 6.08 -0.79
CA SER A 86 -17.02 7.21 -0.15
C SER A 86 -16.12 8.46 -0.08
N LEU A 87 -16.74 9.65 -0.16
CA LEU A 87 -16.07 10.93 0.04
C LEU A 87 -15.37 11.02 1.41
N LYS A 88 -15.88 10.32 2.43
CA LYS A 88 -15.24 10.19 3.76
C LYS A 88 -13.80 9.70 3.67
N TYR A 89 -13.50 8.88 2.67
CA TYR A 89 -12.19 8.31 2.41
C TYR A 89 -11.50 8.91 1.18
N LEU A 90 -12.00 10.05 0.67
CA LEU A 90 -11.45 10.77 -0.47
C LEU A 90 -11.41 9.94 -1.76
N HIS A 91 -12.35 9.01 -1.93
CA HIS A 91 -12.47 8.17 -3.13
C HIS A 91 -11.18 7.39 -3.48
N VAL A 92 -10.33 7.09 -2.49
CA VAL A 92 -9.00 6.50 -2.73
C VAL A 92 -9.05 5.11 -3.36
N SER A 93 -10.17 4.38 -3.28
CA SER A 93 -10.33 3.11 -4.00
C SER A 93 -10.49 3.25 -5.51
N GLN A 94 -10.71 4.46 -6.01
CA GLN A 94 -10.77 4.77 -7.45
C GLN A 94 -9.41 5.15 -8.04
N LEU A 95 -8.39 5.29 -7.19
CA LEU A 95 -7.02 5.52 -7.66
C LEU A 95 -6.46 4.22 -8.25
N VAL A 96 -5.56 4.37 -9.21
CA VAL A 96 -4.81 3.26 -9.80
C VAL A 96 -3.34 3.38 -9.39
N PRO A 97 -2.63 2.25 -9.18
CA PRO A 97 -1.19 2.30 -8.96
C PRO A 97 -0.48 2.95 -10.15
N ARG A 98 0.62 3.66 -9.89
CA ARG A 98 1.47 4.20 -10.97
C ARG A 98 2.14 3.08 -11.75
N GLU A 99 2.28 3.27 -13.06
CA GLU A 99 2.91 2.31 -13.96
C GLU A 99 4.43 2.23 -13.77
N ASP A 100 5.05 3.31 -13.28
CA ASP A 100 6.48 3.36 -12.97
C ASP A 100 6.82 2.43 -11.80
N ASN A 101 7.97 1.75 -11.89
CA ASN A 101 8.44 0.93 -10.78
C ASN A 101 9.06 1.79 -9.68
N ILE A 102 8.75 1.47 -8.42
CA ILE A 102 9.47 2.02 -7.26
C ILE A 102 10.94 1.61 -7.39
N LYS A 103 11.83 2.61 -7.35
CA LYS A 103 13.28 2.37 -7.29
C LYS A 103 13.66 2.03 -5.85
N PHE A 104 14.32 0.90 -5.66
CA PHE A 104 14.75 0.38 -4.35
C PHE A 104 16.27 0.52 -4.15
N ASP A 105 16.91 1.42 -4.91
CA ASP A 105 18.36 1.67 -4.90
C ASP A 105 18.88 2.22 -3.57
#